data_AF-A0A2T3KAX0-F1
#
_entry.id   AF-A0A2T3KAX0-F1
#
_cell.length_a   1.000
_cell.length_b   1.000
_cell.length_c   1.000
_cell.angle_alpha   90.00
_cell.angle_beta   90.00
_cell.angle_gamma   90.00
#
_symmetry.space_group_name_H-M   'P 1'
#
loop_
_entity.id
_entity.type
_entity.pdbx_description
1 polymer ?
#
loop_
_entity_poly.entity_id
_entity_poly.type
_entity_poly.pdbx_seq_one_letter_code
_entity_poly.pdbx_strand_id
1 'polypeptide(L)'
;MNTLDIGALPSKVMFAIWLRQLIATKKAKFTKKSKKVIELGSFASGHFAIGRKKDNNHPIIAFPTQMMPWFASLDIRGCIVTKDNGIYLGFGRESAEFYIRISSNAFRTKALLPKEEVSDDLTRTVDFHCYYVNKDDSIILSRSLNRTEIKEIDNISSIVAEEIEQDFSYLNNSLIEDLDFEDWTLVSKFADPLPENFENKVIDKI
;
A
#
# COMPACT_ATOMS: atom_id res chain seq x y z
N MET A 1 -23.89 10.13 -13.99
CA MET A 1 -23.07 9.08 -13.34
C MET A 1 -22.36 8.33 -14.46
N ASN A 2 -21.03 8.42 -14.56
CA ASN A 2 -20.28 7.77 -15.64
C ASN A 2 -20.17 6.27 -15.38
N THR A 3 -20.32 5.44 -16.41
CA THR A 3 -20.21 3.98 -16.38
C THR A 3 -18.89 3.47 -15.79
N LEU A 4 -17.81 4.26 -15.87
CA LEU A 4 -16.53 4.01 -15.22
C LEU A 4 -16.61 3.98 -13.67
N ASP A 5 -17.49 4.76 -13.05
CA ASP A 5 -17.64 4.77 -11.59
C ASP A 5 -18.38 3.52 -11.06
N ILE A 6 -19.22 2.88 -11.88
CA ILE A 6 -19.96 1.65 -11.50
C ILE A 6 -19.01 0.44 -11.47
N GLY A 7 -18.09 0.33 -12.44
CA GLY A 7 -17.15 -0.78 -12.52
C GLY A 7 -16.17 -0.86 -11.33
N ALA A 8 -15.87 0.28 -10.69
CA ALA A 8 -14.99 0.35 -9.53
C ALA A 8 -15.70 0.13 -8.17
N LEU A 9 -17.04 0.01 -8.15
CA LEU A 9 -17.80 -0.17 -6.91
C LEU A 9 -17.42 -1.45 -6.15
N PRO A 10 -17.32 -2.63 -6.77
CA PRO A 10 -16.94 -3.85 -6.04
C PRO A 10 -15.58 -3.70 -5.36
N SER A 11 -14.63 -3.05 -6.03
CA SER A 11 -13.29 -2.84 -5.52
C SER A 11 -13.23 -1.89 -4.34
N LYS A 12 -14.00 -0.79 -4.41
CA LYS A 12 -14.17 0.15 -3.28
C LYS A 12 -14.82 -0.53 -2.09
N VAL A 13 -15.80 -1.41 -2.32
CA VAL A 13 -16.45 -2.20 -1.26
C VAL A 13 -15.47 -3.18 -0.61
N MET A 14 -14.73 -3.96 -1.41
CA MET A 14 -13.72 -4.90 -0.88
C MET A 14 -12.62 -4.18 -0.11
N PHE A 15 -12.16 -3.04 -0.61
CA PHE A 15 -11.20 -2.19 0.08
C PHE A 15 -11.76 -1.69 1.42
N ALA A 16 -13.00 -1.22 1.46
CA ALA A 16 -13.64 -0.77 2.70
C ALA A 16 -13.83 -1.90 3.71
N ILE A 17 -14.20 -3.11 3.26
CA ILE A 17 -14.30 -4.31 4.11
C ILE A 17 -12.93 -4.66 4.70
N TRP A 18 -11.90 -4.74 3.85
CA TRP A 18 -10.52 -5.03 4.27
C TRP A 18 -10.04 -4.02 5.31
N LEU A 19 -10.23 -2.72 5.04
CA LEU A 19 -9.83 -1.65 5.93
C LEU A 19 -10.58 -1.70 7.26
N ARG A 20 -11.90 -1.95 7.22
CA ARG A 20 -12.73 -2.12 8.42
C ARG A 20 -12.22 -3.28 9.27
N GLN A 21 -11.90 -4.42 8.65
CA GLN A 21 -11.37 -5.58 9.38
C GLN A 21 -10.03 -5.26 10.05
N LEU A 22 -9.14 -4.53 9.37
CA LEU A 22 -7.87 -4.09 9.97
C LEU A 22 -8.08 -3.15 11.16
N ILE A 23 -9.03 -2.22 11.07
CA ILE A 23 -9.36 -1.32 12.18
C ILE A 23 -9.97 -2.09 13.35
N ALA A 24 -10.94 -2.97 13.09
CA ALA A 24 -11.61 -3.78 14.10
C ALA A 24 -10.62 -4.69 14.86
N THR A 25 -9.64 -5.25 14.15
CA THR A 25 -8.58 -6.09 14.73
C THR A 25 -7.40 -5.28 15.30
N LYS A 26 -7.51 -3.95 15.38
CA LYS A 26 -6.44 -3.03 15.84
C LYS A 26 -5.13 -3.15 15.03
N LYS A 27 -5.20 -3.69 13.82
CA LYS A 27 -4.10 -3.80 12.86
C LYS A 27 -3.97 -2.55 11.97
N ALA A 28 -4.93 -1.63 12.04
CA ALA A 28 -4.85 -0.28 11.49
C ALA A 28 -5.59 0.71 12.40
N LYS A 29 -5.29 2.00 12.30
CA LYS A 29 -5.98 3.08 13.02
C LYS A 29 -5.94 4.36 12.21
N PHE A 30 -6.92 5.24 12.42
CA PHE A 30 -6.75 6.62 11.98
C PHE A 30 -5.63 7.28 12.78
N THR A 31 -4.83 8.12 12.12
CA THR A 31 -3.85 8.92 12.85
C THR A 31 -4.57 9.91 13.77
N LYS A 32 -3.96 10.24 14.92
CA LYS A 32 -4.54 11.20 15.86
C LYS A 32 -4.71 12.60 15.23
N LYS A 33 -3.90 12.90 14.21
CA LYS A 33 -3.82 14.20 13.56
C LYS A 33 -4.87 14.42 12.46
N SER A 34 -5.44 13.36 11.89
CA SER A 34 -6.32 13.48 10.72
C SER A 34 -7.14 12.22 10.46
N LYS A 35 -8.41 12.39 10.10
CA LYS A 35 -9.28 11.31 9.62
C LYS A 35 -8.95 10.83 8.21
N LYS A 36 -8.11 11.57 7.47
CA LYS A 36 -7.72 11.22 6.11
C LYS A 36 -6.53 10.28 6.06
N VAL A 37 -5.86 10.03 7.17
CA VAL A 37 -4.67 9.17 7.20
C VAL A 37 -4.95 7.96 8.08
N ILE A 38 -4.79 6.79 7.49
CA ILE A 38 -4.95 5.50 8.17
C ILE A 38 -3.56 4.87 8.28
N GLU A 39 -3.10 4.73 9.51
CA GLU A 39 -1.84 4.09 9.84
C GLU A 39 -2.04 2.58 9.96
N LEU A 40 -1.37 1.84 9.08
CA LEU A 40 -1.28 0.40 9.19
C LEU A 40 -0.28 0.04 10.29
N GLY A 41 -0.67 -0.90 11.14
CA GLY A 41 0.25 -1.57 12.07
C GLY A 41 1.27 -2.42 11.30
N SER A 42 2.29 -2.91 12.00
CA SER A 42 3.40 -3.65 11.38
C SER A 42 2.92 -4.87 10.58
N PHE A 43 1.92 -5.59 11.09
CA PHE A 43 1.32 -6.74 10.40
C PHE A 43 0.72 -6.34 9.04
N ALA A 44 -0.19 -5.37 9.03
CA ALA A 44 -0.85 -4.93 7.80
C ALA A 44 0.11 -4.23 6.82
N SER A 45 1.13 -3.55 7.35
CA SER A 45 2.22 -2.96 6.56
C SER A 45 3.10 -4.03 5.90
N GLY A 46 3.15 -5.23 6.48
CA GLY A 46 3.85 -6.39 5.93
C GLY A 46 3.18 -6.98 4.68
N HIS A 47 1.91 -6.67 4.41
CA HIS A 47 1.27 -7.06 3.14
C HIS A 47 1.88 -6.35 1.94
N PHE A 48 2.62 -5.27 2.13
CA PHE A 48 3.23 -4.52 1.03
C PHE A 48 4.71 -4.85 0.93
N ALA A 49 5.09 -5.62 -0.09
CA ALA A 49 6.49 -5.85 -0.39
C ALA A 49 7.06 -4.61 -1.11
N ILE A 50 8.21 -4.10 -0.63
CA ILE A 50 8.79 -2.85 -1.13
C ILE A 50 10.24 -3.13 -1.52
N GLY A 51 10.63 -2.70 -2.71
CA GLY A 51 11.95 -2.98 -3.26
C GLY A 51 12.22 -2.26 -4.56
N ARG A 52 13.19 -2.77 -5.31
CA ARG A 52 13.58 -2.28 -6.63
C ARG A 52 13.67 -3.45 -7.61
N LYS A 53 13.34 -3.20 -8.89
CA LYS A 53 13.55 -4.18 -9.95
C LYS A 53 15.05 -4.35 -10.19
N LYS A 54 15.49 -5.58 -10.41
CA LYS A 54 16.91 -5.90 -10.59
C LYS A 54 17.48 -5.38 -11.92
N ASP A 55 16.67 -5.35 -12.97
CA ASP A 55 17.07 -5.03 -14.34
C ASP A 55 17.30 -3.52 -14.58
N ASN A 56 16.44 -2.67 -14.02
CA ASN A 56 16.48 -1.23 -14.25
C ASN A 56 16.51 -0.40 -12.95
N ASN A 57 16.69 -1.06 -11.81
CA ASN A 57 16.66 -0.49 -10.47
C ASN A 57 15.33 0.19 -10.11
N HIS A 58 14.27 0.09 -10.90
CA HIS A 58 13.04 0.88 -10.71
C HIS A 58 12.30 0.53 -9.40
N PRO A 59 11.84 1.51 -8.59
CA PRO A 59 11.05 1.26 -7.39
C PRO A 59 9.77 0.45 -7.62
N ILE A 60 9.48 -0.46 -6.69
CA ILE A 60 8.27 -1.27 -6.68
C ILE A 60 7.60 -1.25 -5.32
N ILE A 61 6.27 -1.18 -5.33
CA ILE A 61 5.41 -1.63 -4.23
C ILE A 61 4.55 -2.78 -4.75
N ALA A 62 4.68 -3.96 -4.15
CA ALA A 62 3.91 -5.12 -4.49
C ALA A 62 2.96 -5.52 -3.36
N PHE A 63 1.76 -5.99 -3.72
CA PHE A 63 0.75 -6.47 -2.77
C PHE A 63 0.34 -7.93 -3.10
N PRO A 64 -0.16 -8.72 -2.12
CA PRO A 64 -0.46 -10.12 -2.34
C PRO A 64 -1.55 -10.33 -3.39
N THR A 65 -1.48 -11.42 -4.16
CA THR A 65 -2.48 -11.75 -5.20
C THR A 65 -3.91 -11.87 -4.65
N GLN A 66 -4.10 -12.16 -3.37
CA GLN A 66 -5.41 -12.17 -2.71
C GLN A 66 -6.09 -10.78 -2.70
N MET A 67 -5.32 -9.71 -2.87
CA MET A 67 -5.85 -8.35 -3.01
C MET A 67 -6.22 -7.99 -4.47
N MET A 68 -5.97 -8.90 -5.42
CA MET A 68 -6.47 -8.77 -6.79
C MET A 68 -7.93 -9.24 -6.90
N PRO A 69 -8.74 -8.61 -7.77
CA PRO A 69 -8.42 -7.45 -8.60
C PRO A 69 -8.62 -6.11 -7.87
N TRP A 70 -9.22 -6.12 -6.68
CA TRP A 70 -9.81 -4.92 -6.08
C TRP A 70 -8.77 -3.84 -5.78
N PHE A 71 -7.59 -4.20 -5.23
CA PHE A 71 -6.57 -3.21 -4.90
C PHE A 71 -5.98 -2.53 -6.14
N ALA A 72 -5.71 -3.30 -7.21
CA ALA A 72 -5.19 -2.76 -8.46
C ALA A 72 -6.16 -1.78 -9.14
N SER A 73 -7.46 -1.99 -8.97
CA SER A 73 -8.50 -1.11 -9.49
C SER A 73 -8.81 0.09 -8.60
N LEU A 74 -8.15 0.23 -7.45
CA LEU A 74 -8.19 1.47 -6.70
C LEU A 74 -7.36 2.53 -7.46
N ASP A 75 -7.91 3.73 -7.53
CA ASP A 75 -7.26 4.88 -8.16
C ASP A 75 -6.13 5.39 -7.24
N ILE A 76 -4.98 4.73 -7.30
CA ILE A 76 -3.77 5.12 -6.56
C ILE A 76 -3.17 6.34 -7.25
N ARG A 77 -3.27 7.50 -6.60
CA ARG A 77 -2.90 8.80 -7.17
C ARG A 77 -1.47 9.21 -6.90
N GLY A 78 -0.86 8.68 -5.84
CA GLY A 78 0.46 9.09 -5.42
C GLY A 78 1.07 8.14 -4.42
N CYS A 79 2.40 8.11 -4.41
CA CYS A 79 3.20 7.56 -3.35
C CYS A 79 3.94 8.71 -2.69
N ILE A 80 3.79 8.88 -1.39
CA ILE A 80 4.50 9.91 -0.63
C ILE A 80 5.45 9.23 0.33
N VAL A 81 6.70 9.68 0.33
CA VAL A 81 7.73 9.23 1.26
C VAL A 81 8.04 10.36 2.22
N THR A 82 8.04 10.05 3.52
CA THR A 82 8.36 11.01 4.58
C THR A 82 9.68 10.70 5.26
N LYS A 83 10.31 11.72 5.84
CA LYS A 83 11.60 11.60 6.57
C LYS A 83 11.56 10.65 7.76
N ASP A 84 10.38 10.42 8.36
CA ASP A 84 10.18 9.46 9.45
C ASP A 84 10.03 8.00 8.97
N ASN A 85 10.37 7.71 7.71
CA ASN A 85 10.23 6.41 7.05
C ASN A 85 8.76 5.97 6.85
N GLY A 86 7.83 6.91 6.81
CA GLY A 86 6.46 6.66 6.39
C GLY A 86 6.35 6.57 4.86
N ILE A 87 5.56 5.61 4.39
CA ILE A 87 5.18 5.50 2.97
C ILE A 87 3.66 5.63 2.91
N TYR A 88 3.16 6.65 2.23
CA TYR A 88 1.74 6.95 2.15
C TYR A 88 1.25 6.71 0.73
N LEU A 89 0.26 5.85 0.59
CA LEU A 89 -0.44 5.64 -0.67
C LEU A 89 -1.69 6.50 -0.68
N GLY A 90 -1.77 7.46 -1.62
CA GLY A 90 -2.90 8.35 -1.80
C GLY A 90 -3.98 7.73 -2.69
N PHE A 91 -5.23 7.81 -2.24
CA PHE A 91 -6.39 7.23 -2.92
C PHE A 91 -7.53 8.25 -3.00
N GLY A 92 -8.31 8.16 -4.07
CA GLY A 92 -9.50 8.99 -4.26
C GLY A 92 -9.26 10.20 -5.18
N ARG A 93 -10.19 11.15 -5.17
CA ARG A 93 -10.09 12.41 -5.92
C ARG A 93 -9.54 13.51 -5.01
N GLU A 94 -8.93 14.57 -5.54
CA GLU A 94 -8.31 15.66 -4.75
C GLU A 94 -9.22 16.18 -3.61
N SER A 95 -10.53 16.27 -3.83
CA SER A 95 -11.49 16.75 -2.83
C SER A 95 -11.80 15.74 -1.70
N ALA A 96 -11.47 14.46 -1.88
CA ALA A 96 -11.78 13.35 -0.97
C ALA A 96 -10.59 12.38 -0.84
N GLU A 97 -9.37 12.90 -0.95
CA GLU A 97 -8.17 12.07 -0.89
C GLU A 97 -7.96 11.56 0.54
N PHE A 98 -7.69 10.26 0.65
CA PHE A 98 -7.26 9.62 1.88
C PHE A 98 -5.96 8.87 1.63
N TYR A 99 -5.21 8.64 2.70
CA TYR A 99 -3.89 8.04 2.65
C TYR A 99 -3.82 6.82 3.54
N ILE A 100 -3.21 5.76 3.01
CA ILE A 100 -2.79 4.62 3.81
C ILE A 100 -1.31 4.79 4.10
N ARG A 101 -0.95 4.96 5.36
CA ARG A 101 0.43 4.95 5.82
C ARG A 101 0.87 3.51 6.07
N ILE A 102 1.77 3.02 5.23
CA ILE A 102 2.54 1.81 5.43
C ILE A 102 3.68 2.15 6.39
N SER A 103 3.64 1.57 7.59
CA SER A 103 4.73 1.70 8.55
C SER A 103 5.94 0.92 8.02
N SER A 104 7.05 1.63 7.80
CA SER A 104 8.22 1.08 7.13
C SER A 104 9.49 1.35 7.92
N ASN A 105 10.54 0.58 7.63
CA ASN A 105 11.88 0.86 8.11
C ASN A 105 12.65 1.69 7.07
N ALA A 106 13.79 2.26 7.48
CA ALA A 106 14.60 3.09 6.62
C ALA A 106 15.09 2.37 5.35
N PHE A 107 15.27 1.05 5.39
CA PHE A 107 15.68 0.28 4.22
C PHE A 107 14.57 0.28 3.15
N ARG A 108 13.35 -0.09 3.54
CA ARG A 108 12.19 -0.15 2.64
C ARG A 108 11.87 1.23 2.08
N THR A 109 11.98 2.28 2.89
CA THR A 109 11.78 3.66 2.42
C THR A 109 12.86 4.08 1.42
N LYS A 110 14.14 3.79 1.70
CA LYS A 110 15.24 4.08 0.78
C LYS A 110 15.12 3.35 -0.56
N ALA A 111 14.50 2.17 -0.59
CA ALA A 111 14.23 1.46 -1.84
C ALA A 111 13.33 2.27 -2.79
N LEU A 112 12.51 3.20 -2.29
CA LEU A 112 11.67 4.07 -3.11
C LEU A 112 12.36 5.37 -3.55
N LEU A 113 13.45 5.77 -2.90
CA LEU A 113 14.15 7.01 -3.24
C LEU A 113 15.03 6.82 -4.47
N PRO A 114 15.11 7.78 -5.41
CA PRO A 114 15.84 7.64 -6.67
C PRO A 114 17.27 7.11 -6.49
N LYS A 115 17.65 6.14 -7.32
CA LYS A 115 19.01 5.58 -7.33
C LYS A 115 19.34 5.17 -8.76
N GLU A 116 20.22 5.92 -9.43
CA GLU A 116 20.81 5.57 -10.73
C GLU A 116 19.83 4.88 -11.69
N GLU A 117 18.64 5.46 -11.86
CA GLU A 117 17.60 4.90 -12.73
C GLU A 117 18.05 5.00 -14.19
N VAL A 118 17.77 3.96 -14.97
CA VAL A 118 18.25 3.82 -16.36
C VAL A 118 17.59 4.86 -17.30
N SER A 119 16.48 5.48 -16.91
CA SER A 119 15.72 6.42 -17.73
C SER A 119 15.05 7.52 -16.91
N ASP A 120 14.94 8.71 -17.50
CA ASP A 120 14.34 9.90 -16.87
C ASP A 120 12.83 9.72 -16.60
N ASP A 121 12.12 8.93 -17.40
CA ASP A 121 10.68 8.63 -17.20
C ASP A 121 10.40 7.73 -15.98
N LEU A 122 11.42 7.00 -15.53
CA LEU A 122 11.38 6.18 -14.31
C LEU A 122 11.71 7.00 -13.06
N THR A 123 12.32 8.18 -13.26
CA THR A 123 12.81 9.00 -12.17
C THR A 123 11.68 9.45 -11.27
N ARG A 124 11.78 9.09 -9.98
CA ARG A 124 10.75 9.40 -8.96
C ARG A 124 9.38 8.81 -9.29
N THR A 125 9.31 7.64 -9.92
CA THR A 125 8.05 6.91 -10.04
C THR A 125 8.16 5.54 -9.38
N VAL A 126 7.02 4.95 -9.01
CA VAL A 126 6.93 3.61 -8.45
C VAL A 126 5.94 2.79 -9.26
N ASP A 127 6.32 1.56 -9.59
CA ASP A 127 5.42 0.60 -10.20
C ASP A 127 4.69 -0.20 -9.11
N PHE A 128 3.39 -0.42 -9.31
CA PHE A 128 2.60 -1.32 -8.49
C PHE A 128 2.50 -2.69 -9.14
N HIS A 129 2.78 -3.71 -8.36
CA HIS A 129 2.75 -5.11 -8.79
C HIS A 129 1.86 -5.91 -7.84
N CYS A 130 1.37 -7.08 -8.28
CA CYS A 130 0.94 -8.10 -7.35
C CYS A 130 2.01 -9.18 -7.22
N TYR A 131 2.07 -9.83 -6.05
CA TYR A 131 3.01 -10.91 -5.80
C TYR A 131 2.32 -12.18 -5.33
N TYR A 132 2.90 -13.31 -5.70
CA TYR A 132 2.52 -14.64 -5.22
C TYR A 132 3.77 -15.36 -4.71
N VAL A 133 3.63 -16.10 -3.61
CA VAL A 133 4.68 -16.97 -3.08
C VAL A 133 4.44 -18.39 -3.56
N ASN A 134 5.36 -18.92 -4.35
CA ASN A 134 5.34 -20.30 -4.81
C ASN A 134 5.53 -21.30 -3.67
N LYS A 135 5.29 -22.58 -3.95
CA LYS A 135 5.56 -23.69 -3.01
C LYS A 135 7.03 -23.83 -2.62
N ASP A 136 7.95 -23.32 -3.43
CA ASP A 136 9.40 -23.29 -3.18
C ASP A 136 9.86 -22.00 -2.48
N ASP A 137 8.92 -21.23 -1.92
CA ASP A 137 9.14 -19.92 -1.29
C ASP A 137 9.67 -18.82 -2.25
N SER A 138 9.74 -19.07 -3.55
CA SER A 138 10.07 -18.01 -4.51
C SER A 138 8.91 -17.02 -4.67
N ILE A 139 9.22 -15.72 -4.74
CA ILE A 139 8.22 -14.67 -4.99
C ILE A 139 8.18 -14.38 -6.48
N ILE A 140 6.99 -14.50 -7.06
CA ILE A 140 6.70 -14.08 -8.44
C ILE A 140 5.96 -12.75 -8.41
N LEU A 141 6.42 -11.78 -9.21
CA LEU A 141 5.75 -10.51 -9.44
C LEU A 141 4.98 -10.54 -10.77
N SER A 142 3.82 -9.89 -10.80
CA SER A 142 3.08 -9.64 -12.04
C SER A 142 3.79 -8.62 -12.93
N ARG A 143 3.23 -8.36 -14.12
CA ARG A 143 3.48 -7.09 -14.83
C ARG A 143 3.09 -5.88 -13.97
N SER A 144 3.63 -4.70 -14.30
CA SER A 144 3.19 -3.45 -13.66
C SER A 144 1.70 -3.25 -13.91
N LEU A 145 0.94 -3.04 -12.84
CA LEU A 145 -0.51 -2.84 -12.85
C LEU A 145 -0.86 -1.36 -12.90
N ASN A 146 -0.02 -0.52 -12.29
CA ASN A 146 -0.16 0.94 -12.27
C ASN A 146 1.22 1.56 -11.99
N ARG A 147 1.39 2.83 -12.36
CA ARG A 147 2.57 3.64 -12.03
C ARG A 147 2.12 4.97 -11.45
N THR A 148 2.81 5.43 -10.41
CA THR A 148 2.56 6.75 -9.82
C THR A 148 3.85 7.48 -9.48
N GLU A 149 3.75 8.80 -9.30
CA GLU A 149 4.85 9.65 -8.85
C GLU A 149 5.14 9.41 -7.36
N ILE A 150 6.42 9.46 -7.01
CA ILE A 150 6.93 9.46 -5.65
C ILE A 150 7.22 10.92 -5.26
N LYS A 151 6.51 11.42 -4.25
CA LYS A 151 6.75 12.73 -3.66
C LYS A 151 7.46 12.58 -2.32
N GLU A 152 8.61 13.23 -2.20
CA GLU A 152 9.32 13.31 -0.92
C GLU A 152 8.90 14.58 -0.18
N ILE A 153 8.44 14.44 1.06
CA ILE A 153 8.05 15.56 1.92
C ILE A 153 8.57 15.33 3.34
N ASP A 154 8.66 16.40 4.12
CA ASP A 154 9.13 16.29 5.51
C ASP A 154 8.08 15.65 6.42
N ASN A 155 6.81 16.01 6.22
CA ASN A 155 5.69 15.54 7.02
C ASN A 155 4.39 15.52 6.19
N ILE A 156 3.56 14.49 6.39
CA ILE A 156 2.25 14.38 5.74
C ILE A 156 1.31 15.54 6.08
N SER A 157 1.53 16.24 7.20
CA SER A 157 0.77 17.43 7.58
C SER A 157 0.89 18.60 6.60
N SER A 158 1.92 18.60 5.74
CA SER A 158 2.06 19.59 4.66
C SER A 158 1.02 19.42 3.53
N ILE A 159 0.41 18.24 3.42
CA ILE A 159 -0.60 17.91 2.41
C ILE A 159 -1.97 17.70 3.08
N VAL A 160 -1.98 17.11 4.26
CA VAL A 160 -3.20 16.82 5.02
C VAL A 160 -3.30 17.77 6.21
N ALA A 161 -4.30 18.65 6.18
CA ALA A 161 -4.58 19.53 7.30
C ALA A 161 -4.82 18.73 8.59
N GLU A 162 -4.24 19.19 9.70
CA GLU A 162 -4.48 18.62 11.02
C GLU A 162 -5.91 18.99 11.45
N GLU A 163 -6.74 17.99 11.75
CA GLU A 163 -8.08 18.20 12.31
C GLU A 163 -7.95 18.14 13.85
N ILE A 164 -8.42 19.18 14.55
CA ILE A 164 -8.35 19.30 16.00
C ILE A 164 -9.08 18.09 16.66
N GLU A 165 -8.42 17.47 17.65
CA GLU A 165 -8.86 16.26 18.36
C GLU A 165 -10.36 16.29 18.70
N GLN A 166 -11.14 15.41 18.06
CA GLN A 166 -12.39 14.91 18.61
C GLN A 166 -12.13 13.46 19.01
N ASP A 167 -12.42 13.09 20.26
CA ASP A 167 -12.16 11.77 20.83
C ASP A 167 -12.80 10.64 19.98
N PHE A 168 -12.06 9.99 19.08
CA PHE A 168 -12.63 9.03 18.12
C PHE A 168 -12.92 7.63 18.69
N SER A 169 -13.02 7.48 20.01
CA SER A 169 -13.27 6.20 20.69
C SER A 169 -14.55 5.49 20.25
N TYR A 170 -15.56 6.22 19.77
CA TYR A 170 -16.86 5.69 19.34
C TYR A 170 -16.84 4.91 18.01
N LEU A 171 -15.83 5.07 17.16
CA LEU A 171 -15.72 4.29 15.91
C LEU A 171 -15.30 2.83 16.17
N ASN A 172 -14.75 2.52 17.34
CA ASN A 172 -14.18 1.20 17.64
C ASN A 172 -15.17 0.17 18.21
N ASN A 173 -16.31 0.59 18.77
CA ASN A 173 -17.09 -0.29 19.68
C ASN A 173 -18.32 -0.98 19.05
N SER A 174 -18.60 -0.81 17.76
CA SER A 174 -19.88 -1.28 17.15
C SER A 174 -19.74 -2.34 16.05
N LEU A 175 -18.56 -2.90 15.78
CA LEU A 175 -18.31 -3.67 14.54
C LEU A 175 -17.62 -5.01 14.76
N ILE A 176 -17.61 -5.52 16.00
CA ILE A 176 -16.76 -6.61 16.50
C ILE A 176 -17.30 -8.02 16.20
N GLU A 177 -18.56 -8.18 15.82
CA GLU A 177 -19.12 -9.52 15.66
C GLU A 177 -18.94 -10.00 14.22
N ASP A 178 -18.13 -11.04 14.09
CA ASP A 178 -17.87 -11.90 12.93
C ASP A 178 -16.82 -11.41 11.92
N LEU A 179 -15.64 -12.07 11.94
CA LEU A 179 -14.91 -12.63 10.80
C LEU A 179 -13.47 -13.01 11.21
N ASP A 180 -13.29 -14.27 11.60
CA ASP A 180 -11.97 -14.89 11.80
C ASP A 180 -11.41 -15.41 10.47
N PHE A 181 -10.25 -14.87 10.07
CA PHE A 181 -9.39 -15.49 9.06
C PHE A 181 -7.96 -15.40 9.57
N GLU A 182 -7.44 -16.52 10.06
CA GLU A 182 -6.04 -16.70 10.40
C GLU A 182 -5.34 -17.46 9.26
N ASP A 183 -4.36 -16.83 8.63
CA ASP A 183 -3.28 -17.56 7.97
C ASP A 183 -1.95 -16.91 8.37
N TRP A 184 -1.37 -17.44 9.45
CA TRP A 184 -0.38 -16.81 10.33
C TRP A 184 1.09 -17.07 9.90
N THR A 185 1.34 -18.04 9.03
CA THR A 185 2.70 -18.56 8.79
C THR A 185 3.52 -17.82 7.73
N LEU A 186 2.90 -16.91 6.97
CA LEU A 186 3.55 -16.17 5.89
C LEU A 186 4.15 -14.82 6.34
N VAL A 187 3.71 -14.26 7.47
CA VAL A 187 3.95 -12.85 7.83
C VAL A 187 5.35 -12.58 8.36
N SER A 188 6.00 -13.56 8.99
CA SER A 188 7.40 -13.41 9.45
C SER A 188 8.40 -13.28 8.29
N LYS A 189 8.03 -13.72 7.08
CA LYS A 189 8.90 -13.66 5.88
C LYS A 189 8.89 -12.29 5.17
N PHE A 190 7.97 -11.37 5.54
CA PHE A 190 7.81 -10.04 4.91
C PHE A 190 8.26 -8.86 5.80
N ALA A 191 8.80 -9.15 6.98
CA ALA A 191 9.40 -8.13 7.83
C ALA A 191 10.68 -7.54 7.19
N ASP A 192 11.33 -8.34 6.34
CA ASP A 192 12.53 -7.97 5.60
C ASP A 192 12.19 -7.44 4.19
N PRO A 193 13.01 -6.53 3.64
CA PRO A 193 12.87 -6.09 2.26
C PRO A 193 12.95 -7.26 1.28
N LEU A 194 12.38 -7.06 0.08
CA LEU A 194 12.54 -8.01 -1.02
C LEU A 194 14.05 -8.25 -1.27
N PRO A 195 14.58 -9.50 -1.17
CA PRO A 195 15.96 -9.81 -1.54
C PRO A 195 16.32 -9.37 -2.97
N GLU A 196 17.61 -9.08 -3.20
CA GLU A 196 18.14 -8.47 -4.43
C GLU A 196 18.09 -9.35 -5.70
N ASN A 197 17.30 -10.44 -5.75
CA ASN A 197 17.32 -11.45 -6.81
C ASN A 197 15.93 -11.93 -7.26
N PHE A 198 14.95 -11.04 -7.46
CA PHE A 198 13.64 -11.45 -7.99
C PHE A 198 13.55 -11.39 -9.51
N GLU A 199 13.03 -12.45 -10.11
CA GLU A 199 12.73 -12.56 -11.53
C GLU A 199 11.26 -12.21 -11.81
N ASN A 200 11.02 -11.34 -12.80
CA ASN A 200 9.69 -11.12 -13.37
C ASN A 200 9.27 -12.36 -14.16
N LYS A 201 8.44 -13.24 -13.57
CA LYS A 201 7.73 -14.25 -14.34
C LYS A 201 6.35 -13.71 -14.71
N VAL A 202 6.17 -13.43 -16.00
CA VAL A 202 4.92 -12.93 -16.55
C VAL A 202 3.80 -13.91 -16.25
N ILE A 203 2.84 -13.49 -15.43
CA ILE A 203 1.56 -14.18 -15.29
C ILE A 203 0.68 -13.64 -16.43
N ASP A 204 0.67 -14.32 -17.57
CA ASP A 204 -0.12 -13.97 -18.76
C ASP A 204 -1.63 -14.22 -18.62
N LYS A 205 -2.11 -14.55 -17.41
CA LYS A 205 -3.53 -14.81 -17.16
C LYS A 205 -3.98 -14.23 -15.83
N ILE A 206 -4.25 -12.92 -15.81
CA ILE A 206 -5.32 -12.29 -15.01
C ILE A 206 -5.99 -11.24 -15.88
#